data_AF-A0A954Y8G3-F1
#
_entry.id   AF-A0A954Y8G3-F1
#
_cell.length_a   1.000
_cell.length_b   1.000
_cell.length_c   1.000
_cell.angle_alpha   90.00
_cell.angle_beta   90.00
_cell.angle_gamma   90.00
#
_symmetry.space_group_name_H-M   'P 1'
#
loop_
_entity.id
_entity.type
_entity.pdbx_description
1 polymer ?
#
loop_
_entity_poly.entity_id
_entity_poly.type
_entity_poly.pdbx_seq_one_letter_code
_entity_poly.pdbx_strand_id
1 'polypeptide(L)'
;RIPPFHESSVSTSPVESNRTRSLVHYDIFSLLSRLSDVTNADVAAAIEFPHLRRVDLANTRIDDDAFSGLPDSTNSRISLNLTNTNVSAIELTRTKFHSVYIGLNQFSPRELKMIREYTLVHVGERFPDFE
;
A
#
# COMPACT_ATOMS: atom_id res chain seq x y z
N ARG A 1 -14.74 -65.11 15.47
CA ARG A 1 -13.41 -64.92 14.84
C ARG A 1 -13.61 -63.99 13.65
N ILE A 2 -13.17 -62.75 13.77
CA ILE A 2 -13.19 -61.68 12.75
C ILE A 2 -11.71 -61.24 12.64
N PRO A 3 -11.13 -61.03 11.45
CA PRO A 3 -9.72 -60.64 11.33
C PRO A 3 -9.53 -59.15 11.71
N PRO A 4 -8.34 -58.77 12.21
CA PRO A 4 -8.03 -57.37 12.49
C PRO A 4 -7.68 -56.64 11.18
N PHE A 5 -8.35 -55.54 10.91
CA PHE A 5 -7.98 -54.63 9.83
C PHE A 5 -6.69 -53.90 10.21
N HIS A 6 -5.64 -54.10 9.42
CA HIS A 6 -4.52 -53.18 9.31
C HIS A 6 -4.98 -51.99 8.49
N GLU A 7 -5.18 -50.84 9.12
CA GLU A 7 -5.19 -49.56 8.40
C GLU A 7 -3.86 -48.85 8.61
N SER A 8 -3.27 -48.57 7.46
CA SER A 8 -1.97 -47.97 7.23
C SER A 8 -1.92 -46.54 7.77
N SER A 9 -0.74 -46.18 8.28
CA SER A 9 -0.35 -44.82 8.63
C SER A 9 -0.68 -43.81 7.53
N VAL A 10 -1.79 -43.09 7.67
CA VAL A 10 -2.02 -41.86 6.92
C VAL A 10 -1.32 -40.75 7.70
N SER A 11 -0.11 -40.43 7.25
CA SER A 11 0.58 -39.19 7.58
C SER A 11 -0.32 -38.02 7.17
N THR A 12 -1.10 -37.49 8.11
CA THR A 12 -1.77 -36.21 7.95
C THR A 12 -0.72 -35.12 8.06
N SER A 13 -0.12 -34.84 6.91
CA SER A 13 0.69 -33.65 6.66
C SER A 13 -0.05 -32.42 7.21
N PRO A 14 0.63 -31.50 7.93
CA PRO A 14 0.00 -30.29 8.44
C PRO A 14 -0.22 -29.32 7.29
N VAL A 15 -1.30 -29.52 6.52
CA VAL A 15 -1.68 -28.66 5.39
C VAL A 15 -2.49 -27.44 5.85
N GLU A 16 -2.87 -27.36 7.13
CA GLU A 16 -3.74 -26.29 7.64
C GLU A 16 -3.04 -25.06 8.22
N SER A 17 -1.70 -24.95 8.19
CA SER A 17 -1.00 -23.81 8.84
C SER A 17 -0.40 -22.74 7.93
N ASN A 18 -0.61 -22.79 6.61
CA ASN A 18 -0.02 -21.78 5.69
C ASN A 18 -1.00 -20.97 4.85
N ARG A 19 -2.31 -21.26 4.85
CA ARG A 19 -3.28 -20.45 4.09
C ARG A 19 -3.84 -19.23 4.84
N THR A 20 -3.81 -19.25 6.17
CA THR A 20 -4.31 -18.14 7.00
C THR A 20 -3.27 -17.05 7.28
N ARG A 21 -1.97 -17.32 7.06
CA ARG A 21 -0.93 -16.29 7.11
C ARG A 21 -0.94 -15.34 5.89
N SER A 22 -1.63 -15.72 4.82
CA SER A 22 -1.71 -14.93 3.59
C SER A 22 -2.88 -13.95 3.56
N LEU A 23 -3.84 -14.07 4.48
CA LEU A 23 -5.06 -13.25 4.47
C LEU A 23 -5.01 -12.06 5.45
N VAL A 24 -4.05 -12.03 6.36
CA VAL A 24 -3.74 -10.85 7.20
C VAL A 24 -2.69 -9.95 6.52
N HIS A 25 -2.19 -10.36 5.35
CA HIS A 25 -1.17 -9.66 4.56
C HIS A 25 -1.74 -8.67 3.55
N TYR A 26 -3.06 -8.57 3.46
CA TYR A 26 -3.73 -7.69 2.51
C TYR A 26 -3.86 -6.29 3.08
N ASP A 27 -3.51 -5.33 2.23
CA ASP A 27 -3.61 -3.89 2.41
C ASP A 27 -5.03 -3.46 2.82
N ILE A 28 -5.37 -3.58 4.10
CA ILE A 28 -6.66 -3.16 4.67
C ILE A 28 -6.96 -1.70 4.31
N PHE A 29 -5.94 -0.86 4.19
CA PHE A 29 -6.10 0.56 3.90
C PHE A 29 -6.60 0.85 2.47
N SER A 30 -6.30 -0.03 1.50
CA SER A 30 -6.79 0.12 0.12
C SER A 30 -8.31 -0.07 0.01
N LEU A 31 -8.93 -0.80 0.94
CA LEU A 31 -10.38 -0.99 1.00
C LEU A 31 -11.11 0.13 1.75
N LEU A 32 -10.44 0.78 2.71
CA LEU A 32 -11.04 1.84 3.54
C LEU A 32 -11.00 3.22 2.87
N SER A 33 -10.00 3.52 2.04
CA SER A 33 -9.91 4.81 1.35
C SER A 33 -11.01 5.10 0.33
N ARG A 34 -11.68 4.04 -0.15
CA ARG A 34 -12.86 4.15 -1.00
C ARG A 34 -14.12 4.56 -0.23
N LEU A 35 -14.09 4.54 1.11
CA LEU A 35 -15.19 4.92 2.00
C LEU A 35 -15.01 6.35 2.52
N SER A 36 -14.80 7.31 1.63
CA SER A 36 -15.05 8.76 1.74
C SER A 36 -14.59 9.59 2.95
N ASP A 37 -13.90 9.05 3.97
CA ASP A 37 -13.55 9.83 5.18
C ASP A 37 -12.13 9.54 5.71
N VAL A 38 -11.19 9.21 4.82
CA VAL A 38 -9.78 9.10 5.20
C VAL A 38 -9.21 10.48 5.51
N THR A 39 -8.72 10.66 6.73
CA THR A 39 -8.04 11.86 7.20
C THR A 39 -6.52 11.74 7.11
N ASN A 40 -5.82 12.87 7.23
CA ASN A 40 -4.36 12.91 7.33
C ASN A 40 -3.82 12.06 8.49
N ALA A 41 -4.55 12.01 9.62
CA ALA A 41 -4.17 11.21 10.77
C ALA A 41 -4.25 9.70 10.50
N ASP A 42 -5.26 9.27 9.73
CA ASP A 42 -5.40 7.86 9.35
C ASP A 42 -4.24 7.41 8.46
N VAL A 43 -3.81 8.27 7.53
CA VAL A 43 -2.65 8.00 6.66
C VAL A 43 -1.36 7.93 7.46
N ALA A 44 -1.14 8.89 8.37
CA ALA A 44 0.03 8.88 9.24
C ALA A 44 0.11 7.59 10.07
N ALA A 45 -1.01 7.17 10.67
CA ALA A 45 -1.10 5.92 11.42
C ALA A 45 -0.91 4.68 10.52
N ALA A 46 -1.42 4.70 9.29
CA ALA A 46 -1.28 3.58 8.37
C ALA A 46 0.17 3.34 7.96
N ILE A 47 0.92 4.40 7.70
CA ILE A 47 2.30 4.31 7.22
C ILE A 47 3.25 3.75 8.29
N GLU A 48 2.88 3.79 9.57
CA GLU A 48 3.62 3.14 10.66
C GLU A 48 3.54 1.61 10.64
N PHE A 49 2.65 1.00 9.84
CA PHE A 49 2.56 -0.46 9.77
C PHE A 49 3.81 -1.06 9.10
N PRO A 50 4.60 -1.89 9.80
CA PRO A 50 5.93 -2.35 9.36
C PRO A 50 5.91 -3.30 8.14
N HIS A 51 4.72 -3.71 7.72
CA HIS A 51 4.52 -4.61 6.58
C HIS A 51 3.68 -3.98 5.47
N LEU A 52 3.29 -2.72 5.61
CA LEU A 52 2.56 -2.01 4.58
C LEU A 52 3.43 -1.86 3.33
N ARG A 53 2.87 -2.19 2.17
CA ARG A 53 3.56 -2.09 0.89
C ARG A 53 2.79 -1.22 -0.09
N ARG A 54 1.47 -1.14 0.04
CA ARG A 54 0.64 -0.33 -0.85
C ARG A 54 -0.45 0.37 -0.07
N VAL A 55 -0.73 1.62 -0.46
CA VAL A 55 -1.85 2.39 0.06
C VAL A 55 -2.53 3.08 -1.11
N ASP A 56 -3.78 2.71 -1.36
CA ASP A 56 -4.62 3.48 -2.26
C ASP A 56 -5.21 4.66 -1.49
N LEU A 57 -4.91 5.90 -1.89
CA LEU A 57 -5.46 7.13 -1.31
C LEU A 57 -6.16 7.97 -2.38
N ALA A 58 -6.47 7.37 -3.53
CA ALA A 58 -7.04 8.12 -4.64
C ALA A 58 -8.42 8.70 -4.28
N ASN A 59 -8.66 9.93 -4.74
CA ASN A 59 -9.90 10.68 -4.48
C ASN A 59 -10.19 10.96 -3.00
N THR A 60 -9.16 10.96 -2.15
CA THR A 60 -9.27 11.43 -0.77
C THR A 60 -8.93 12.92 -0.68
N ARG A 61 -9.26 13.56 0.43
CA ARG A 61 -8.99 14.99 0.68
C ARG A 61 -7.66 15.24 1.40
N ILE A 62 -6.79 14.24 1.43
CA ILE A 62 -5.49 14.37 2.09
C ILE A 62 -4.61 15.40 1.41
N ASP A 63 -3.75 16.02 2.19
CA ASP A 63 -2.76 17.02 1.77
C ASP A 63 -1.38 16.69 2.37
N ASP A 64 -0.46 17.65 2.30
CA ASP A 64 0.92 17.48 2.78
C ASP A 64 1.01 17.11 4.27
N ASP A 65 0.02 17.50 5.08
CA ASP A 65 0.03 17.21 6.51
C ASP A 65 -0.09 15.70 6.80
N ALA A 66 -0.64 14.92 5.86
CA ALA A 66 -0.72 13.45 5.95
C ALA A 66 0.65 12.76 6.04
N PHE A 67 1.70 13.45 5.58
CA PHE A 67 3.07 12.94 5.58
C PHE A 67 4.00 13.72 6.51
N SER A 68 3.48 14.77 7.15
CA SER A 68 4.23 15.58 8.09
C SER A 68 4.69 14.74 9.29
N GLY A 69 5.99 14.76 9.56
CA GLY A 69 6.58 14.01 10.67
C GLY A 69 6.88 12.54 10.40
N LEU A 70 6.66 12.04 9.17
CA LEU A 70 7.14 10.71 8.80
C LEU A 70 8.68 10.66 8.82
N PRO A 71 9.29 9.63 9.43
CA PRO A 71 10.73 9.49 9.41
C PRO A 71 11.23 9.29 7.98
N ASP A 72 12.34 9.94 7.62
CA ASP A 72 12.98 9.83 6.30
C ASP A 72 13.27 8.37 5.87
N SER A 73 13.31 7.44 6.82
CA SER A 73 13.63 6.02 6.63
C SER A 73 12.42 5.09 6.41
N THR A 74 11.19 5.52 6.71
CA THR A 74 10.03 4.60 6.84
C THR A 74 9.40 4.20 5.50
N ASN A 75 9.59 5.00 4.44
CA ASN A 75 8.65 4.97 3.30
C ASN A 75 9.17 4.36 1.99
N SER A 76 10.44 3.94 1.96
CA SER A 76 11.13 3.47 0.73
C SER A 76 10.57 2.18 0.12
N ARG A 77 9.63 1.51 0.80
CA ARG A 77 9.00 0.24 0.37
C ARG A 77 7.51 0.38 0.08
N ILE A 78 6.93 1.55 0.30
CA ILE A 78 5.50 1.79 0.16
C ILE A 78 5.24 2.41 -1.22
N SER A 79 4.28 1.85 -1.94
CA SER A 79 3.69 2.44 -3.13
C SER A 79 2.38 3.14 -2.80
N LEU A 80 2.25 4.40 -3.19
CA LEU A 80 1.05 5.20 -2.92
C LEU A 80 0.27 5.49 -4.18
N ASN A 81 -1.05 5.42 -4.13
CA ASN A 81 -1.91 6.05 -5.13
C ASN A 81 -2.44 7.37 -4.59
N LEU A 82 -1.95 8.48 -5.14
CA LEU A 82 -2.31 9.84 -4.77
C LEU A 82 -3.13 10.53 -5.86
N THR A 83 -3.70 9.76 -6.78
CA THR A 83 -4.53 10.27 -7.85
C THR A 83 -5.67 11.12 -7.29
N ASN A 84 -5.79 12.36 -7.74
CA ASN A 84 -6.86 13.28 -7.32
C ASN A 84 -6.86 13.55 -5.80
N THR A 85 -5.69 13.86 -5.25
CA THR A 85 -5.47 14.33 -3.86
C THR A 85 -4.87 15.74 -3.87
N ASN A 86 -4.73 16.38 -2.70
CA ASN A 86 -4.16 17.73 -2.56
C ASN A 86 -2.67 17.74 -2.18
N VAL A 87 -1.98 16.61 -2.32
CA VAL A 87 -0.56 16.48 -1.98
C VAL A 87 0.30 17.21 -3.01
N SER A 88 1.23 18.03 -2.53
CA SER A 88 2.11 18.85 -3.35
C SER A 88 3.35 18.09 -3.83
N ALA A 89 3.95 18.58 -4.92
CA ALA A 89 5.17 18.01 -5.46
C ALA A 89 6.37 18.16 -4.50
N ILE A 90 6.33 19.19 -3.64
CA ILE A 90 7.36 19.43 -2.64
C ILE A 90 7.35 18.29 -1.63
N GLU A 91 6.17 17.92 -1.13
CA GLU A 91 6.07 16.84 -0.16
C GLU A 91 6.56 15.52 -0.76
N LEU A 92 6.16 15.17 -1.99
CA LEU A 92 6.61 13.94 -2.67
C LEU A 92 8.12 13.87 -2.95
N THR A 93 8.83 15.00 -2.92
CA THR A 93 10.30 15.04 -3.05
C THR A 93 11.00 14.85 -1.70
N ARG A 94 10.32 15.17 -0.60
CA ARG A 94 10.81 14.99 0.78
C ARG A 94 10.55 13.57 1.24
N THR A 95 9.33 13.08 1.06
CA THR A 95 8.95 11.73 1.42
C THR A 95 9.31 10.75 0.30
N LYS A 96 10.39 10.01 0.52
CA LYS A 96 10.93 9.03 -0.45
C LYS A 96 10.11 7.75 -0.48
N PHE A 97 9.03 7.76 -1.26
CA PHE A 97 8.24 6.56 -1.53
C PHE A 97 8.90 5.67 -2.58
N HIS A 98 8.54 4.38 -2.57
CA HIS A 98 9.01 3.45 -3.59
C HIS A 98 8.48 3.83 -4.98
N SER A 99 7.15 3.96 -5.07
CA SER A 99 6.47 4.44 -6.26
C SER A 99 5.23 5.22 -5.89
N VAL A 100 4.86 6.19 -6.73
CA VAL A 100 3.67 7.00 -6.55
C VAL A 100 2.88 7.03 -7.86
N TYR A 101 1.59 6.78 -7.74
CA TYR A 101 0.62 6.88 -8.82
C TYR A 101 -0.13 8.18 -8.67
N ILE A 102 -0.19 8.96 -9.75
CA ILE A 102 -0.77 10.31 -9.75
C ILE A 102 -1.70 10.49 -10.93
N GLY A 103 -2.65 11.40 -10.76
CA GLY A 103 -3.65 11.70 -11.78
C GLY A 103 -3.05 12.36 -13.01
N LEU A 104 -3.74 12.20 -14.14
CA LEU A 104 -3.47 12.98 -15.35
C LEU A 104 -3.63 14.47 -15.02
N ASN A 105 -2.61 15.26 -15.35
CA ASN A 105 -2.56 16.71 -15.12
C ASN A 105 -2.58 17.17 -13.65
N GLN A 106 -2.37 16.27 -12.67
CA GLN A 106 -2.28 16.66 -11.26
C GLN A 106 -1.07 17.55 -10.97
N PHE A 107 0.02 17.36 -11.73
CA PHE A 107 1.26 18.10 -11.60
C PHE A 107 1.72 18.64 -12.95
N SER A 108 2.37 19.80 -12.94
CA SER A 108 3.02 20.37 -14.11
C SER A 108 4.23 19.54 -14.56
N PRO A 109 4.69 19.66 -15.82
CA PRO A 109 5.89 18.97 -16.29
C PRO A 109 7.15 19.26 -15.46
N ARG A 110 7.25 20.46 -14.88
CA ARG A 110 8.36 20.84 -14.00
C ARG A 110 8.32 20.07 -12.69
N GLU A 111 7.15 19.97 -12.07
CA GLU A 111 6.96 19.22 -10.83
C GLU A 111 7.16 17.73 -11.04
N LEU A 112 6.63 17.15 -12.13
CA LEU A 112 6.87 15.75 -12.49
C LEU A 112 8.36 15.44 -12.63
N LYS A 113 9.12 16.35 -13.25
CA LYS A 113 10.58 16.21 -13.35
C LYS A 113 11.25 16.20 -11.98
N MET A 114 10.79 17.06 -11.06
CA MET A 114 11.32 17.11 -9.68
C MET A 114 11.01 15.83 -8.91
N ILE A 115 9.77 15.34 -8.94
CA ILE A 115 9.37 14.14 -8.18
C ILE A 115 10.12 12.89 -8.68
N ARG A 116 10.28 12.76 -10.01
CA ARG A 116 10.99 11.62 -10.64
C ARG A 116 12.46 11.50 -10.28
N GLU A 117 13.07 12.56 -9.73
CA GLU A 117 14.45 12.51 -9.24
C GLU A 117 14.56 11.69 -7.94
N TYR A 118 13.48 11.56 -7.18
CA TYR A 118 13.47 10.95 -5.85
C TYR A 118 12.61 9.69 -5.75
N THR A 119 11.59 9.55 -6.61
CA THR A 119 10.61 8.46 -6.55
C THR A 119 10.14 8.03 -7.94
N LEU A 120 9.78 6.75 -8.10
CA LEU A 120 9.20 6.24 -9.34
C LEU A 120 7.76 6.77 -9.51
N VAL A 121 7.49 7.50 -10.61
CA VAL A 121 6.19 8.15 -10.84
C VAL A 121 5.42 7.49 -11.98
N HIS A 122 4.21 7.05 -11.67
CA HIS A 122 3.25 6.47 -12.62
C HIS A 122 2.11 7.48 -12.86
N VAL A 123 1.93 7.93 -14.10
CA VAL A 123 0.98 9.00 -14.44
C VAL A 123 -0.19 8.43 -15.22
N GLY A 124 -1.41 8.55 -14.67
CA GLY A 124 -2.63 8.06 -15.33
C GLY A 124 -2.69 6.54 -15.48
N GLU A 125 -1.75 5.81 -14.89
CA GLU A 125 -1.77 4.37 -14.82
C GLU A 125 -2.73 3.92 -13.73
N ARG A 126 -3.48 2.84 -14.01
CA ARG A 126 -4.28 2.19 -12.99
C ARG A 126 -3.35 1.67 -11.89
N PHE A 127 -3.65 2.02 -10.65
CA PHE A 127 -2.95 1.42 -9.51
C PHE A 127 -3.11 -0.11 -9.60
N PRO A 128 -2.01 -0.87 -9.77
CA PRO A 128 -2.11 -2.27 -10.14
C PRO A 128 -2.83 -3.05 -9.04
N ASP A 129 -3.89 -3.77 -9.44
CA ASP A 129 -4.55 -4.76 -8.60
C ASP A 129 -3.55 -5.91 -8.29
N PHE A 130 -3.80 -6.66 -7.22
CA PHE A 130 -3.01 -7.85 -6.92
C PHE A 130 -3.18 -8.92 -8.01
N GLU A 131 -2.07 -9.53 -8.44
CA GLU A 131 -2.03 -10.93 -8.91
C GLU A 131 -1.53 -11.82 -7.77
#